data_AF-L9LC87-F1
#
_entry.id   AF-L9LC87-F1
#
_cell.length_a   1.000
_cell.length_b   1.000
_cell.length_c   1.000
_cell.angle_alpha   90.00
_cell.angle_beta   90.00
_cell.angle_gamma   90.00
#
_symmetry.space_group_name_H-M   'P 1'
#
loop_
_entity.id
_entity.type
_entity.pdbx_description
1 polymer ?
#
loop_
_entity_poly.entity_id
_entity_poly.type
_entity_poly.pdbx_seq_one_letter_code
_entity_poly.pdbx_strand_id
1 'polypeptide(L)'
;MTVSIAEWQATCILFLKEYGKADVRWLYFDPTIVSVEILTAVLDGSLALFLVYAIVKEKYYRHFIQITLCVCELYGDWMTFCPEWVTGSPNLNTSNWLYFWVYLVFFNGVWVLVPALLLWQSWVELKKIHHRGAGSGRKFQ
;
A
#
# COMPACT_ATOMS: atom_id res chain seq x y z
N MET A 1 8.20 -3.90 31.58
CA MET A 1 7.23 -4.84 30.96
C MET A 1 7.80 -5.21 29.60
N THR A 2 8.61 -6.27 29.53
CA THR A 2 9.29 -6.69 28.30
C THR A 2 8.51 -7.83 27.69
N VAL A 3 7.64 -7.52 26.73
CA VAL A 3 6.93 -8.52 25.94
C VAL A 3 7.96 -9.37 25.19
N SER A 4 7.89 -10.69 25.33
CA SER A 4 8.82 -11.63 24.69
C SER A 4 8.60 -11.65 23.18
N ILE A 5 9.66 -11.87 22.40
CA ILE A 5 9.56 -12.06 20.93
C ILE A 5 8.55 -13.16 20.59
N ALA A 6 8.45 -14.19 21.43
CA ALA A 6 7.48 -15.27 21.26
C ALA A 6 6.02 -14.80 21.42
N GLU A 7 5.75 -13.85 22.31
CA GLU A 7 4.41 -13.28 22.51
C GLU A 7 4.00 -12.39 21.35
N TRP A 8 4.96 -11.63 20.79
CA TRP A 8 4.76 -10.86 19.57
C TRP A 8 4.43 -11.78 18.37
N GLN A 9 5.20 -12.85 18.19
CA GLN A 9 4.93 -13.82 17.12
C GLN A 9 3.56 -14.49 17.30
N ALA A 10 3.21 -14.88 18.53
CA ALA A 10 1.90 -15.48 18.81
C ALA A 10 0.73 -14.53 18.50
N THR A 11 0.88 -13.23 18.82
CA THR A 11 -0.14 -12.22 18.55
C THR A 11 -0.32 -11.98 17.05
N CYS A 12 0.77 -11.86 16.29
CA CYS A 12 0.72 -11.71 14.84
C CYS A 12 0.08 -12.93 14.17
N ILE A 13 0.43 -14.15 14.61
CA ILE A 13 -0.14 -15.39 14.09
C ILE A 13 -1.65 -15.46 14.39
N LEU A 14 -2.08 -15.04 15.58
CA LEU A 14 -3.50 -15.01 15.94
C LEU A 14 -4.28 -14.06 15.03
N PHE A 15 -3.74 -12.87 14.75
CA PHE A 15 -4.37 -11.90 13.87
C PHE A 15 -4.48 -12.44 12.43
N LEU A 16 -3.40 -13.00 11.89
CA LEU A 16 -3.38 -13.63 10.56
C LEU A 16 -4.37 -14.80 10.47
N LYS A 17 -4.51 -15.58 11.55
CA LYS A 17 -5.45 -16.70 11.62
C LYS A 17 -6.91 -16.23 11.63
N GLU A 18 -7.20 -15.10 12.26
CA GLU A 18 -8.54 -14.49 12.23
C GLU A 18 -8.84 -13.92 10.84
N TYR A 19 -7.87 -13.25 10.21
CA TYR A 19 -7.99 -12.73 8.85
C TYR A 19 -8.13 -13.86 7.81
N GLY A 20 -7.45 -14.98 8.02
CA GLY A 20 -7.55 -16.19 7.22
C GLY A 20 -8.93 -16.84 7.20
N LYS A 21 -9.84 -16.48 8.12
CA LYS A 21 -11.25 -16.88 8.07
C LYS A 21 -12.05 -16.09 7.03
N ALA A 22 -11.64 -14.86 6.73
CA ALA A 22 -12.24 -14.01 5.71
C ALA A 22 -11.68 -14.30 4.32
N ASP A 23 -10.38 -14.57 4.23
CA ASP A 23 -9.67 -14.91 2.99
C ASP A 23 -8.70 -16.07 3.24
N VAL A 24 -9.06 -17.27 2.77
CA VAL A 24 -8.32 -18.50 3.10
C VAL A 24 -6.94 -18.58 2.47
N ARG A 25 -6.63 -17.71 1.49
CA ARG A 25 -5.31 -17.67 0.83
C ARG A 25 -4.21 -17.25 1.79
N TRP A 26 -4.53 -16.41 2.76
CA TRP A 26 -3.62 -16.00 3.84
C TRP A 26 -3.28 -17.14 4.79
N LEU A 27 -4.15 -18.17 4.85
CA LEU A 27 -3.93 -19.36 5.67
C LEU A 27 -3.09 -20.42 4.94
N TYR A 28 -3.20 -20.49 3.61
CA TYR A 28 -2.52 -21.49 2.77
C TYR A 28 -1.21 -21.01 2.12
N PHE A 29 -0.72 -19.81 2.43
CA PHE A 29 0.50 -19.25 1.85
C PHE A 29 0.54 -19.42 0.32
N ASP A 30 -0.51 -18.94 -0.36
CA ASP A 30 -0.57 -19.04 -1.81
C ASP A 30 0.71 -18.43 -2.44
N PRO A 31 1.46 -19.18 -3.27
CA PRO A 31 2.76 -18.75 -3.79
C PRO A 31 2.69 -17.42 -4.55
N THR A 32 1.56 -17.11 -5.19
CA THR A 32 1.37 -15.85 -5.91
C THR A 32 1.24 -14.68 -4.93
N ILE A 33 0.47 -14.83 -3.85
CA ILE A 33 0.35 -13.81 -2.81
C ILE A 33 1.69 -13.62 -2.07
N VAL A 34 2.33 -14.71 -1.66
CA VAL A 34 3.63 -14.65 -0.96
C VAL A 34 4.70 -13.98 -1.83
N SER A 35 4.71 -14.25 -3.14
CA SER A 35 5.67 -13.62 -4.06
C SER A 35 5.46 -12.12 -4.18
N VAL A 36 4.20 -11.67 -4.22
CA VAL A 36 3.86 -10.24 -4.26
C VAL A 36 4.22 -9.58 -2.92
N GLU A 37 3.85 -10.19 -1.80
CA GLU A 37 4.12 -9.68 -0.45
C GLU A 37 5.62 -9.54 -0.13
N ILE A 38 6.46 -10.49 -0.56
CA ILE A 38 7.91 -10.36 -0.39
C ILE A 38 8.44 -9.18 -1.20
N LEU A 39 7.93 -9.01 -2.43
CA LEU A 39 8.34 -7.93 -3.31
C LEU A 39 7.91 -6.57 -2.77
N THR A 40 6.67 -6.42 -2.33
CA THR A 40 6.15 -5.17 -1.72
C THR A 40 6.83 -4.91 -0.38
N ALA A 41 7.02 -5.90 0.49
CA ALA A 41 7.70 -5.71 1.77
C ALA A 41 9.15 -5.22 1.62
N VAL A 42 9.90 -5.75 0.64
CA VAL A 42 11.28 -5.34 0.41
C VAL A 42 11.36 -4.02 -0.37
N LEU A 43 10.63 -3.90 -1.48
CA LEU A 43 10.68 -2.71 -2.32
C LEU A 43 9.97 -1.52 -1.68
N ASP A 44 8.72 -1.68 -1.27
CA ASP A 44 7.94 -0.58 -0.68
C ASP A 44 8.47 -0.24 0.72
N GLY A 45 8.90 -1.24 1.48
CA GLY A 45 9.59 -1.01 2.76
C GLY A 45 10.88 -0.18 2.61
N SER A 46 11.72 -0.51 1.62
CA SER A 46 12.96 0.26 1.36
C SER A 46 12.67 1.64 0.77
N LEU A 47 11.70 1.75 -0.13
CA LEU A 47 11.24 3.03 -0.69
C LEU A 47 10.61 3.92 0.38
N ALA A 48 9.89 3.37 1.36
CA ALA A 48 9.28 4.12 2.45
C ALA A 48 10.35 4.75 3.34
N LEU A 49 11.38 3.98 3.70
CA LEU A 49 12.53 4.50 4.45
C LEU A 49 13.25 5.60 3.67
N PHE A 50 13.44 5.39 2.37
CA PHE A 50 14.08 6.38 1.50
C PHE A 50 13.22 7.65 1.33
N LEU A 51 11.90 7.50 1.28
CA LEU A 51 10.94 8.60 1.24
C LEU A 51 10.99 9.42 2.53
N VAL A 52 10.99 8.78 3.70
CA VAL A 52 11.12 9.47 4.99
C VAL A 52 12.43 10.25 5.05
N TYR A 53 13.54 9.64 4.61
CA TYR A 53 14.82 10.32 4.50
C TYR A 53 14.74 11.54 3.55
N ALA A 54 14.11 11.37 2.38
CA ALA A 54 13.96 12.43 1.39
C ALA A 54 13.07 13.59 1.88
N ILE A 55 12.03 13.29 2.68
CA ILE A 55 11.19 14.26 3.38
C ILE A 55 12.04 15.06 4.38
N VAL A 56 12.75 14.38 5.27
CA VAL A 56 13.56 15.02 6.33
C VAL A 56 14.68 15.89 5.75
N LYS A 57 15.23 15.50 4.59
CA LYS A 57 16.29 16.25 3.90
C LYS A 57 15.78 17.23 2.85
N GLU A 58 14.46 17.43 2.75
CA GLU A 58 13.79 18.36 1.81
C GLU A 58 14.35 18.25 0.37
N LYS A 59 14.49 17.01 -0.11
CA LYS A 59 15.10 16.74 -1.42
C LYS A 59 14.08 16.87 -2.55
N TYR A 60 14.52 17.39 -3.70
CA TYR A 60 13.69 17.58 -4.89
C TYR A 60 13.05 16.27 -5.40
N TYR A 61 13.71 15.13 -5.20
CA TYR A 61 13.25 13.82 -5.64
C TYR A 61 12.19 13.18 -4.72
N ARG A 62 11.79 13.85 -3.63
CA ARG A 62 10.76 13.37 -2.70
C ARG A 62 9.46 12.97 -3.42
N HIS A 63 8.97 13.84 -4.29
CA HIS A 63 7.72 13.58 -5.03
C HIS A 63 7.85 12.43 -6.02
N PHE A 64 9.05 12.22 -6.59
CA PHE A 64 9.30 11.07 -7.47
C PHE A 64 9.22 9.76 -6.68
N ILE A 65 9.90 9.67 -5.54
CA ILE A 65 9.85 8.46 -4.68
C ILE A 65 8.43 8.22 -4.19
N GLN A 66 7.72 9.26 -3.75
CA GLN A 66 6.35 9.16 -3.27
C GLN A 66 5.41 8.61 -4.33
N ILE A 67 5.51 9.09 -5.58
CA ILE A 67 4.72 8.59 -6.70
C ILE A 67 5.06 7.13 -6.98
N THR A 68 6.34 6.77 -7.05
CA THR A 68 6.78 5.39 -7.29
C THR A 68 6.23 4.44 -6.23
N LEU A 69 6.37 4.78 -4.95
CA LEU A 69 5.85 3.99 -3.84
C LEU A 69 4.33 3.81 -3.94
N CYS A 70 3.59 4.89 -4.20
CA CYS A 70 2.14 4.79 -4.33
C CYS A 70 1.69 3.92 -5.51
N VAL A 71 2.44 3.93 -6.62
CA VAL A 71 2.14 3.07 -7.78
C VAL A 71 2.43 1.61 -7.46
N CYS A 72 3.50 1.32 -6.74
CA CYS A 72 3.83 -0.04 -6.30
C CYS A 72 2.74 -0.61 -5.37
N GLU A 73 2.30 0.15 -4.37
CA GLU A 73 1.21 -0.23 -3.45
C GLU A 73 -0.10 -0.49 -4.21
N LEU A 74 -0.54 0.45 -5.07
CA LEU A 74 -1.78 0.29 -5.85
C LEU A 74 -1.72 -0.90 -6.82
N TYR A 75 -0.55 -1.18 -7.39
CA TYR A 75 -0.35 -2.33 -8.26
C TYR A 75 -0.34 -3.64 -7.48
N GLY A 76 0.31 -3.68 -6.31
CA GLY A 76 0.29 -4.81 -5.40
C GLY A 76 -1.12 -5.17 -4.96
N ASP A 77 -1.90 -4.19 -4.54
CA ASP A 77 -3.32 -4.35 -4.21
C ASP A 77 -4.11 -4.93 -5.39
N TRP A 78 -3.94 -4.36 -6.59
CA TRP A 78 -4.62 -4.84 -7.78
C TRP A 78 -4.29 -6.31 -8.09
N MET A 79 -3.02 -6.70 -7.96
CA MET A 79 -2.57 -8.07 -8.17
C MET A 79 -3.13 -9.06 -7.13
N THR A 80 -3.46 -8.59 -5.93
CA THR A 80 -4.06 -9.41 -4.88
C THR A 80 -5.58 -9.62 -5.07
N PHE A 81 -6.28 -8.62 -5.62
CA PHE A 81 -7.76 -8.65 -5.79
C PHE A 81 -8.23 -9.10 -7.17
N CYS A 82 -7.57 -8.67 -8.24
CA CYS A 82 -8.00 -8.96 -9.62
C CYS A 82 -8.14 -10.48 -9.89
N PRO A 83 -7.20 -11.35 -9.46
CA PRO A 83 -7.35 -12.79 -9.68
C PRO A 83 -8.60 -13.38 -9.03
N GLU A 84 -8.93 -12.99 -7.79
CA GLU A 84 -10.14 -13.48 -7.11
C GLU A 84 -11.42 -12.92 -7.71
N TRP A 85 -11.39 -11.69 -8.23
CA TRP A 85 -12.57 -11.15 -8.90
C TRP A 85 -12.84 -11.89 -10.22
N VAL A 86 -11.78 -12.26 -10.94
CA VAL A 86 -11.86 -13.03 -12.19
C VAL A 86 -12.25 -14.50 -11.95
N THR A 87 -11.79 -15.12 -10.86
CA THR A 87 -12.12 -16.53 -10.53
C THR A 87 -13.46 -16.70 -9.81
N GLY A 88 -14.19 -15.62 -9.53
CA GLY A 88 -15.50 -15.67 -8.86
C GLY A 88 -15.41 -15.82 -7.35
N SER A 89 -14.26 -15.44 -6.76
CA SER A 89 -14.04 -15.33 -5.32
C SER A 89 -14.21 -16.65 -4.53
N PRO A 90 -13.64 -17.78 -4.99
CA PRO A 90 -13.82 -19.08 -4.35
C PRO A 90 -13.14 -19.18 -2.97
N ASN A 91 -12.14 -18.34 -2.71
CA ASN A 91 -11.38 -18.34 -1.45
C ASN A 91 -11.92 -17.33 -0.43
N LEU A 92 -12.91 -16.53 -0.83
CA LEU A 92 -13.47 -15.46 -0.02
C LEU A 92 -14.78 -15.91 0.58
N ASN A 93 -14.92 -15.78 1.90
CA ASN A 93 -16.17 -16.07 2.57
C ASN A 93 -17.15 -14.90 2.37
N THR A 94 -17.72 -14.79 1.17
CA THR A 94 -18.69 -13.74 0.77
C THR A 94 -20.06 -13.92 1.42
N SER A 95 -20.29 -15.04 2.11
CA SER A 95 -21.57 -15.34 2.78
C SER A 95 -21.79 -14.52 4.05
N ASN A 96 -20.73 -13.95 4.63
CA ASN A 96 -20.83 -13.11 5.82
C ASN A 96 -20.57 -11.64 5.45
N TRP A 97 -21.59 -10.80 5.63
CA TRP A 97 -21.54 -9.37 5.32
C TRP A 97 -20.34 -8.64 5.96
N LEU A 98 -19.98 -9.04 7.18
CA LEU A 98 -18.89 -8.39 7.94
C LEU A 98 -17.52 -8.71 7.32
N TYR A 99 -17.29 -9.95 6.87
CA TYR A 99 -16.05 -10.32 6.19
C TYR A 99 -15.90 -9.65 4.83
N PHE A 100 -16.98 -9.54 4.07
CA PHE A 100 -16.92 -8.88 2.77
C PHE A 100 -16.73 -7.36 2.88
N TRP A 101 -17.54 -6.65 3.66
CA TRP A 101 -17.49 -5.18 3.66
C TRP A 101 -16.41 -4.60 4.57
N VAL A 102 -16.18 -5.19 5.75
CA VAL A 102 -15.20 -4.63 6.70
C VAL A 102 -13.82 -5.22 6.41
N TYR A 103 -13.70 -6.55 6.37
CA TYR A 103 -12.40 -7.17 6.17
C TYR A 103 -11.87 -6.97 4.75
N LEU A 104 -12.72 -7.14 3.73
CA LEU A 104 -12.31 -6.92 2.36
C LEU A 104 -12.37 -5.44 1.96
N VAL A 105 -13.55 -4.83 1.92
CA VAL A 105 -13.69 -3.51 1.27
C VAL A 105 -13.04 -2.39 2.08
N PHE A 106 -13.19 -2.39 3.42
CA PHE A 106 -12.65 -1.30 4.23
C PHE A 106 -11.13 -1.33 4.36
N PHE A 107 -10.52 -2.44 4.80
CA PHE A 107 -9.05 -2.49 4.95
C PHE A 107 -8.35 -2.30 3.60
N ASN A 108 -8.81 -2.94 2.53
CA ASN A 108 -8.20 -2.75 1.21
C ASN A 108 -8.53 -1.38 0.61
N GLY A 109 -9.71 -0.83 0.92
CA GLY A 109 -10.07 0.53 0.56
C GLY A 109 -9.13 1.57 1.19
N VAL A 110 -8.69 1.36 2.43
CA VAL A 110 -7.69 2.23 3.09
C VAL A 110 -6.35 2.14 2.35
N TRP A 111 -5.94 0.95 1.93
CA TRP A 111 -4.70 0.71 1.18
C TRP A 111 -4.72 1.33 -0.21
N VAL A 112 -5.89 1.49 -0.83
CA VAL A 112 -6.03 2.26 -2.08
C VAL A 112 -6.13 3.78 -1.83
N LEU A 113 -6.86 4.17 -0.78
CA LEU A 113 -7.16 5.57 -0.50
C LEU A 113 -5.92 6.35 -0.06
N VAL A 114 -5.07 5.77 0.80
CA VAL A 114 -3.87 6.45 1.30
C VAL A 114 -2.88 6.79 0.17
N PRO A 115 -2.46 5.84 -0.70
CA PRO A 115 -1.65 6.12 -1.87
C PRO A 115 -2.31 7.12 -2.82
N ALA A 116 -3.62 7.02 -3.06
CA ALA A 116 -4.34 7.96 -3.92
C ALA A 116 -4.27 9.41 -3.41
N LEU A 117 -4.44 9.60 -2.10
CA LEU A 117 -4.30 10.92 -1.46
C LEU A 117 -2.86 11.44 -1.54
N LEU A 118 -1.87 10.57 -1.33
CA LEU A 118 -0.45 10.92 -1.44
C LEU A 118 -0.05 11.27 -2.87
N LEU A 119 -0.58 10.57 -3.87
CA LEU A 119 -0.42 10.90 -5.29
C LEU A 119 -1.03 12.25 -5.61
N TRP A 120 -2.25 12.49 -5.14
CA TRP A 120 -2.92 13.78 -5.32
C TRP A 120 -2.11 14.93 -4.72
N GLN A 121 -1.61 14.76 -3.50
CA GLN A 121 -0.76 15.75 -2.85
C GLN A 121 0.51 16.03 -3.68
N SER A 122 1.20 14.99 -4.16
CA SER A 122 2.40 15.16 -4.99
C SER A 122 2.09 15.85 -6.32
N TRP A 123 0.95 15.53 -6.94
CA TRP A 123 0.49 16.14 -8.19
C TRP A 123 0.22 17.64 -8.04
N VAL A 124 -0.46 18.04 -6.95
CA VAL A 124 -0.74 19.44 -6.66
C VAL A 124 0.54 20.25 -6.46
N GLU A 125 1.53 19.69 -5.75
CA GLU A 125 2.82 20.38 -5.53
C GLU A 125 3.64 20.48 -6.82
N LEU A 126 3.69 19.44 -7.63
CA LEU A 126 4.34 19.47 -8.95
C LEU A 126 3.72 20.54 -9.86
N LYS A 127 2.39 20.64 -9.87
CA LYS A 127 1.66 21.68 -10.63
C LYS A 127 2.04 23.09 -10.16
N LYS A 128 2.13 23.33 -8.84
CA LYS A 128 2.56 24.63 -8.28
C LYS A 128 3.98 25.00 -8.71
N ILE A 129 4.91 24.03 -8.68
CA ILE A 129 6.31 24.24 -9.11
C ILE A 129 6.37 24.61 -10.59
N HIS A 130 5.65 23.88 -11.44
CA HIS A 130 5.60 24.15 -12.89
C HIS A 130 5.09 25.57 -13.20
N HIS A 131 3.99 25.99 -12.56
CA HIS A 131 3.46 27.35 -12.75
C HIS A 131 4.41 28.45 -12.24
N ARG A 132 5.15 28.23 -11.14
CA ARG A 132 6.18 29.17 -10.68
C ARG A 132 7.33 29.30 -11.68
N GLY A 133 7.79 28.18 -12.25
CA GLY A 133 8.84 28.18 -13.28
C GLY A 133 8.42 28.98 -14.53
N ALA A 134 7.18 28.76 -15.00
CA ALA A 134 6.63 29.46 -16.16
C ALA A 134 6.39 30.97 -15.93
N GLY A 135 6.19 31.39 -14.67
CA GLY A 135 6.07 32.79 -14.28
C GLY A 135 7.41 33.51 -14.13
N SER A 136 8.44 32.80 -13.66
CA SER A 136 9.78 33.37 -13.45
C SER A 136 10.55 33.58 -14.75
N GLY A 137 10.34 32.72 -15.76
CA GLY A 137 10.92 32.89 -17.10
C GLY A 137 10.40 34.12 -17.87
N ARG A 138 9.19 34.60 -17.55
CA ARG A 138 8.60 35.80 -18.15
C ARG A 138 9.02 37.12 -17.51
N LYS A 139 9.72 37.11 -16.37
CA LYS A 139 10.22 38.33 -15.70
C LYS A 139 11.65 38.71 -16.07
N PHE A 140 12.37 37.83 -16.76
CA PHE A 140 13.76 38.04 -17.19
C PHE A 140 13.89 38.31 -18.70
N GLN A 141 12.78 38.59 -19.37
CA GLN A 141 12.70 38.98 -20.77
C GLN A 141 11.93 40.29 -20.87
#